data_AF-A0A819DAS8-F1
#
_entry.id   AF-A0A819DAS8-F1
#
_cell.length_a   1.000
_cell.length_b   1.000
_cell.length_c   1.000
_cell.angle_alpha   90.00
_cell.angle_beta   90.00
_cell.angle_gamma   90.00
#
_symmetry.space_group_name_H-M   'P 1'
#
loop_
_entity.id
_entity.type
_entity.pdbx_description
1 polymer ?
#
loop_
_entity_poly.entity_id
_entity_poly.type
_entity_poly.pdbx_seq_one_letter_code
_entity_poly.pdbx_strand_id
1 'polypeptide(L)' 'WTAIGGECDTVGVAGGYLQGGGHSPLSRWKGLAADQVLEYDVVTADGQRQTVNVCNNGDLFWALNGGGVV' A
#
# COMPACT_ATOMS: atom_id res chain seq x y z
N TRP A 1 5.74 18.68 -6.23
CA TRP A 1 5.59 17.25 -5.89
C TRP A 1 4.72 17.14 -4.65
N THR A 2 3.80 16.18 -4.62
CA THR A 2 2.87 15.96 -3.50
C THR A 2 2.73 14.46 -3.29
N ALA A 3 2.62 14.02 -2.05
CA ALA A 3 2.44 12.62 -1.67
C ALA A 3 1.17 12.45 -0.83
N ILE A 4 0.53 11.29 -0.93
CA ILE A 4 -0.59 10.89 -0.07
C ILE A 4 -0.02 10.31 1.22
N GLY A 5 -0.35 10.93 2.34
CA GLY A 5 0.07 10.52 3.68
C GLY A 5 -1.03 10.76 4.71
N GLY A 6 -0.91 10.10 5.86
CA GLY A 6 -1.80 10.31 6.99
C GLY A 6 -1.58 11.69 7.63
N GLU A 7 -2.54 12.10 8.48
CA GLU A 7 -2.46 13.39 9.18
C GLU A 7 -1.40 13.38 10.31
N CYS A 8 -1.15 12.23 10.91
CA CYS A 8 -0.17 12.08 11.97
C CYS A 8 1.23 11.78 11.41
N ASP A 9 2.17 12.69 11.63
CA ASP A 9 3.55 12.63 11.11
C ASP A 9 4.32 11.35 11.49
N THR A 10 3.94 10.70 12.59
CA THR A 10 4.61 9.49 13.08
C THR A 10 4.10 8.19 12.46
N VAL A 11 3.00 8.24 11.69
CA VAL A 11 2.44 7.04 11.05
C VAL A 11 3.35 6.61 9.91
N GLY A 12 3.85 5.38 9.98
CA GLY A 12 4.64 4.78 8.91
C GLY A 12 3.78 4.61 7.65
N VAL A 13 4.16 5.30 6.57
CA VAL A 13 3.45 5.24 5.28
C VAL A 13 3.52 3.81 4.72
N ALA A 14 4.72 3.22 4.66
CA ALA A 14 4.96 1.85 4.18
C ALA A 14 4.68 0.82 5.29
N GLY A 15 3.40 0.51 5.48
CA GLY A 15 2.93 -0.49 6.45
C GLY A 15 1.41 -0.56 6.47
N GLY A 16 0.83 -0.80 7.65
CA GLY A 16 -0.62 -0.94 7.81
C GLY A 16 -1.45 0.27 7.33
N TYR A 17 -0.87 1.47 7.25
CA TYR A 17 -1.56 2.64 6.69
C TYR A 17 -1.86 2.45 5.20
N LEU A 18 -0.84 2.15 4.37
CA LEU A 18 -1.05 1.84 2.96
C LEU A 18 -1.87 0.56 2.79
N GLN A 19 -1.52 -0.49 3.54
CA GLN A 19 -2.12 -1.82 3.34
C GLN A 19 -3.58 -1.92 3.80
N GLY A 20 -3.99 -1.06 4.74
CA GLY A 20 -5.36 -0.97 5.23
C GLY A 20 -6.23 0.08 4.51
N GLY A 21 -5.70 0.77 3.50
CA GLY A 21 -6.41 1.81 2.74
C GLY A 21 -5.76 3.18 2.86
N GLY A 22 -5.77 3.77 4.05
CA GLY A 22 -5.06 5.02 4.35
C GLY A 22 -5.74 6.28 3.78
N HIS A 23 -6.50 6.99 4.61
CA HIS A 23 -7.11 8.27 4.26
C HIS A 23 -6.13 9.45 4.44
N SER A 24 -6.21 10.43 3.54
CA SER A 24 -5.42 11.66 3.54
C SER A 24 -6.30 12.89 3.25
N PRO A 25 -5.91 14.11 3.66
CA PRO A 25 -6.58 15.35 3.22
C PRO A 25 -6.73 15.47 1.69
N LEU A 26 -5.87 14.78 0.94
CA LEU A 26 -5.87 14.77 -0.53
C LEU A 26 -6.74 13.64 -1.13
N SER A 27 -7.29 12.74 -0.31
CA SER A 27 -7.95 11.52 -0.81
C SER A 27 -9.16 11.81 -1.69
N ARG A 28 -9.89 12.89 -1.42
CA ARG A 28 -11.00 13.34 -2.28
C ARG A 28 -10.59 13.61 -3.72
N TRP A 29 -9.33 13.96 -3.97
CA TRP A 29 -8.83 14.33 -5.30
C TRP A 29 -7.91 13.27 -5.91
N LYS A 30 -7.32 12.42 -5.07
CA LYS A 30 -6.25 11.51 -5.49
C LYS A 30 -6.52 10.04 -5.19
N GLY A 31 -7.55 9.71 -4.43
CA GLY A 31 -7.80 8.36 -3.94
C GLY A 31 -7.17 8.10 -2.58
N LEU A 32 -7.41 6.92 -2.03
CA LEU A 32 -6.77 6.46 -0.81
C LEU A 32 -5.29 6.19 -1.05
N ALA A 33 -4.53 6.02 0.03
CA ALA A 33 -3.12 5.69 -0.05
C ALA A 33 -2.90 4.34 -0.75
N ALA A 34 -3.75 3.35 -0.51
CA ALA A 34 -3.77 2.06 -1.22
C ALA A 34 -3.92 2.24 -2.75
N ASP A 35 -4.69 3.23 -3.20
CA ASP A 35 -4.85 3.50 -4.65
C ASP A 35 -3.57 4.07 -5.29
N GLN A 36 -2.58 4.49 -4.49
CA GLN A 36 -1.34 5.10 -5.00
C GLN A 36 -0.19 4.10 -5.19
N VAL A 37 -0.33 2.84 -4.74
CA VAL A 37 0.78 1.89 -4.79
C VAL A 37 0.98 1.36 -6.20
N LEU A 38 2.22 1.38 -6.67
CA LEU A 38 2.59 0.83 -7.98
C LEU A 38 3.07 -0.63 -7.87
N GLU A 39 3.84 -0.90 -6.82
CA GLU A 39 4.40 -2.22 -6.54
C GLU A 39 4.77 -2.32 -5.06
N TYR A 40 4.90 -3.56 -4.58
CA TYR A 40 5.50 -3.88 -3.29
C TYR A 40 6.70 -4.80 -3.50
N ASP A 41 7.71 -4.65 -2.66
CA ASP A 41 8.77 -5.63 -2.47
C ASP A 41 8.49 -6.36 -1.17
N VAL A 42 8.10 -7.63 -1.27
CA VAL A 42 7.63 -8.43 -0.14
C VAL A 42 8.48 -9.67 0.05
N VAL A 43 8.56 -10.14 1.29
CA VAL A 43 9.05 -11.47 1.62
C VAL A 43 7.85 -12.32 2.01
N THR A 44 7.60 -13.40 1.27
CA THR A 44 6.48 -14.32 1.54
C THR A 44 6.80 -15.27 2.69
N ALA A 45 5.77 -15.98 3.17
CA ALA A 45 5.89 -16.91 4.29
C ALA A 45 6.88 -18.06 4.06
N ASP A 46 7.15 -18.41 2.79
CA ASP A 46 8.17 -19.38 2.36
C ASP A 46 9.58 -18.76 2.22
N GLY A 47 9.75 -17.49 2.61
CA GLY A 47 11.01 -16.76 2.63
C GLY A 47 11.45 -16.20 1.27
N GLN A 48 10.61 -16.25 0.23
CA GLN A 48 10.96 -15.71 -1.08
C GLN A 48 10.75 -14.20 -1.13
N ARG A 49 11.75 -13.47 -1.65
CA ARG A 49 11.62 -12.04 -1.95
C ARG A 49 11.07 -11.86 -3.36
N GLN A 50 9.99 -11.10 -3.51
CA GLN A 50 9.35 -10.87 -4.79
C GLN A 50 8.78 -9.45 -4.91
N THR A 51 8.89 -8.90 -6.12
CA THR A 51 8.17 -7.68 -6.51
C THR A 51 6.76 -8.04 -6.95
N VAL A 52 5.74 -7.49 -6.30
CA VAL A 52 4.34 -7.73 -6.63
C VAL A 52 3.66 -6.46 -7.12
N ASN A 53 2.91 -6.58 -8.21
CA ASN A 53 2.18 -5.50 -8.84
C ASN A 53 1.02 -6.07 -9.68
N VAL A 54 0.30 -5.20 -10.40
CA VAL A 54 -0.83 -5.62 -11.24
C VAL A 54 -0.47 -6.66 -12.32
N CYS A 55 0.79 -6.70 -12.76
CA CYS A 55 1.27 -7.63 -13.78
C CYS A 55 1.96 -8.88 -13.20
N ASN A 56 2.31 -8.90 -11.92
CA ASN A 56 3.03 -9.98 -11.27
C ASN A 56 2.46 -10.25 -9.87
N ASN A 57 1.79 -11.40 -9.69
CA ASN A 57 1.01 -11.76 -8.49
C ASN A 57 -0.07 -10.71 -8.16
N GLY A 58 -0.95 -10.45 -9.13
CA GLY A 58 -1.98 -9.41 -9.06
C GLY A 58 -3.04 -9.66 -7.97
N ASP A 59 -3.23 -10.91 -7.56
CA ASP A 59 -4.07 -11.31 -6.42
C ASP A 59 -3.46 -10.87 -5.08
N LEU A 60 -2.16 -11.11 -4.88
CA LEU A 60 -1.44 -10.63 -3.70
C LEU A 60 -1.34 -9.10 -3.70
N PHE A 61 -1.10 -8.49 -4.86
CA PHE A 61 -1.14 -7.03 -5.00
C PHE A 61 -2.52 -6.47 -4.62
N TRP A 62 -3.62 -7.09 -5.06
CA TRP A 62 -4.97 -6.69 -4.66
C TRP A 62 -5.19 -6.84 -3.16
N ALA A 63 -4.76 -7.96 -2.57
CA ALA A 63 -4.90 -8.20 -1.13
C ALA A 63 -4.13 -7.16 -0.29
N LEU A 64 -2.93 -6.78 -0.72
CA LEU A 64 -2.11 -5.77 -0.05
C LEU A 64 -2.68 -4.34 -0.17
N ASN A 65 -3.56 -4.06 -1.13
CA ASN A 65 -4.16 -2.74 -1.34
C ASN A 65 -5.54 -2.61 -0.67
N GLY A 66 -5.61 -2.86 0.64
CA GLY A 66 -6.82 -2.67 1.45
C GLY A 66 -7.22 -3.87 2.31
N GLY A 67 -6.58 -5.03 2.15
CA GLY A 67 -6.83 -6.21 2.97
C GLY A 67 -6.21 -6.15 4.37
N GLY A 68 -5.40 -5.13 4.67
CA GLY A 68 -4.69 -4.98 5.93
C GLY A 68 -3.35 -5.72 5.96
N VAL A 69 -2.80 -5.88 7.16
CA VAL A 69 -1.52 -6.59 7.37
C VAL A 69 -1.69 -8.09 7.14
N VAL A 70 -0.84 -8.63 6.28
CA VAL A 70 -0.48 -10.06 6.18
C VAL A 70 0.83 -10.32 6.87
#